data_AF-A0AAP0Q5F6-F1
#
_entry.id   AF-A0AAP0Q5F6-F1
#
_cell.length_a   1.000
_cell.length_b   1.000
_cell.length_c   1.000
_cell.angle_alpha   90.00
_cell.angle_beta   90.00
_cell.angle_gamma   90.00
#
_symmetry.space_group_name_H-M   'P 1'
#
loop_
_entity.id
_entity.type
_entity.pdbx_description
1 polymer ?
#
loop_
_entity_poly.entity_id
_entity_poly.type
_entity_poly.pdbx_seq_one_letter_code
_entity_poly.pdbx_strand_id
1 'polypeptide(L)'
;MGMVRKVFDEMPVRDTVSWTAVLSGYVNRLCCDMEAARRVFDEMPVKDGIAWNTMIAGYVRIGDIGVARSLFDEASGKDLLTYNTLLGGYAKYGGVEAMIQFFNEMLVRDVVSWNTVIGGLVQNKRTNEAIALFHRMQREKVMPNSVTLVSILSACAQVGALDVGTWIHAFIDKNQIDLDMIVGTALVDMYSKCGALDCALSAFDSMASRDVVAWNAMIMGFSMNGQSKNALEFFDQMRDHYIKPDEVTMIGVLCACSHAGLVNEGWEIFHSMQQELDIIPKIEHYGCMVDLLGRAGLLDEAYEFIQSMPITPHTGVWGALLNACKVHGNVDIAEYAIKHLVVLDIEDGGYLTTMSNIYANAGKWDNLAKMRELMREKGVNKLPGCSSIEINGVIHEFGVQQKIHPRTKEIYEMIDEISKQLRRAGHIASKTEVFFDLEDEEKEKALFYHSEKLAIAFGLIATDKGMTIRVVKNLRVCIDCHSAIKIISKIFNRLIVVRDRSRFHHFKNGSCSCGDYW
;
A
#
# COMPACT_ATOMS: atom_id res chain seq x y z
N MET A 1 -25.55 34.11 0.60
CA MET A 1 -25.82 34.33 2.04
C MET A 1 -26.96 35.32 2.26
N GLY A 2 -26.86 36.56 1.77
CA GLY A 2 -27.87 37.60 2.02
C GLY A 2 -29.30 37.24 1.60
N MET A 3 -29.50 36.57 0.46
CA MET A 3 -30.86 36.27 -0.02
C MET A 3 -31.57 35.14 0.75
N VAL A 4 -30.85 34.07 1.15
CA VAL A 4 -31.45 32.96 1.93
C VAL A 4 -31.79 33.41 3.35
N ARG A 5 -30.89 34.16 4.01
CA ARG A 5 -31.16 34.73 5.33
C ARG A 5 -32.26 35.80 5.27
N LYS A 6 -32.27 36.65 4.25
CA LYS A 6 -33.34 37.64 4.05
C LYS A 6 -34.71 36.99 3.84
N VAL A 7 -34.80 35.97 2.99
CA VAL A 7 -36.06 35.22 2.79
C VAL A 7 -36.51 34.55 4.08
N PHE A 8 -35.58 33.97 4.84
CA PHE A 8 -35.88 33.37 6.15
C PHE A 8 -36.35 34.40 7.19
N ASP A 9 -35.70 35.56 7.21
CA ASP A 9 -36.04 36.64 8.12
C ASP A 9 -37.43 37.24 7.78
N GLU A 10 -37.82 37.23 6.51
CA GLU A 10 -39.13 37.65 6.01
C GLU A 10 -40.25 36.59 6.18
N MET A 11 -39.94 35.38 6.66
CA MET A 11 -40.96 34.33 6.87
C MET A 11 -41.92 34.69 8.02
N PRO A 12 -43.25 34.64 7.80
CA PRO A 12 -44.23 34.96 8.83
C PRO A 12 -44.32 33.91 9.95
N VAL A 13 -43.94 32.67 9.66
CA VAL A 13 -43.83 31.57 10.63
C VAL A 13 -42.54 30.80 10.35
N ARG A 14 -41.71 30.62 11.38
CA ARG A 14 -40.47 29.85 11.30
C ARG A 14 -40.62 28.58 12.14
N ASP A 15 -40.77 27.45 11.46
CA ASP A 15 -40.80 26.13 12.07
C ASP A 15 -39.41 25.48 12.09
N THR A 16 -39.27 24.34 12.77
CA THR A 16 -37.99 23.63 12.89
C THR A 16 -37.37 23.29 11.54
N VAL A 17 -38.19 22.96 10.53
CA VAL A 17 -37.72 22.62 9.18
C VAL A 17 -37.08 23.83 8.49
N SER A 18 -37.71 25.00 8.59
CA SER A 18 -37.17 26.24 8.01
C SER A 18 -35.83 26.64 8.64
N TRP A 19 -35.67 26.48 9.97
CA TRP A 19 -34.41 26.69 10.67
C TRP A 19 -33.32 25.72 10.20
N THR A 20 -33.64 24.43 10.14
CA THR A 20 -32.71 23.38 9.71
C THR A 20 -32.30 23.53 8.24
N ALA A 21 -33.19 24.03 7.38
CA ALA A 21 -32.87 24.31 5.98
C ALA A 21 -31.87 25.47 5.82
N VAL A 22 -32.04 26.55 6.60
CA VAL A 22 -31.08 27.67 6.60
C VAL A 22 -29.73 27.22 7.16
N LEU A 23 -29.74 26.48 8.27
CA LEU A 23 -28.55 25.89 8.86
C LEU A 23 -27.79 25.02 7.86
N SER A 24 -28.49 24.08 7.20
CA SER A 24 -27.94 23.23 6.14
C SER A 24 -27.39 24.05 4.98
N GLY A 25 -28.00 25.20 4.66
CA GLY A 25 -27.52 26.12 3.63
C GLY A 25 -26.18 26.79 3.96
N TYR A 26 -25.90 27.05 5.24
CA TYR A 26 -24.60 27.55 5.70
C TYR A 26 -23.55 26.43 5.75
N VAL A 27 -23.98 25.26 6.23
CA VAL A 27 -23.11 24.10 6.43
C VAL A 27 -22.74 23.44 5.10
N ASN A 28 -23.68 23.03 4.24
CA ASN A 28 -23.43 22.13 3.10
C ASN A 28 -22.86 22.80 1.83
N ARG A 29 -22.40 24.06 1.90
CA ARG A 29 -21.79 24.76 0.76
C ARG A 29 -20.28 24.53 0.67
N LEU A 30 -19.73 24.76 -0.53
CA LEU A 30 -18.30 24.72 -0.84
C LEU A 30 -17.44 25.60 0.07
N CYS A 31 -17.99 26.69 0.61
CA CYS A 31 -17.26 27.65 1.46
C CYS A 31 -17.66 27.60 2.95
N CYS A 32 -18.30 26.50 3.41
CA CYS A 32 -18.72 26.21 4.80
C CYS A 32 -18.55 27.37 5.81
N ASP A 33 -19.60 28.16 6.04
CA ASP A 33 -19.55 29.30 6.98
C ASP A 33 -20.04 28.82 8.35
N MET A 34 -19.12 28.21 9.10
CA MET A 34 -19.42 27.59 10.40
C MET A 34 -19.74 28.62 11.49
N GLU A 35 -19.24 29.85 11.38
CA GLU A 35 -19.58 30.92 12.33
C GLU A 35 -21.04 31.35 12.17
N ALA A 36 -21.50 31.58 10.93
CA ALA A 36 -22.89 31.89 10.67
C ALA A 36 -23.80 30.71 11.00
N ALA A 37 -23.40 29.48 10.65
CA ALA A 37 -24.11 28.27 11.03
C ALA A 37 -24.29 28.16 12.55
N ARG A 38 -23.23 28.44 13.34
CA ARG A 38 -23.27 28.41 14.79
C ARG A 38 -24.22 29.46 15.37
N ARG A 39 -24.21 30.70 14.85
CA ARG A 39 -25.17 31.74 15.24
C ARG A 39 -26.61 31.31 14.99
N VAL A 40 -26.89 30.78 13.80
CA VAL A 40 -28.24 30.27 13.45
C VAL A 40 -28.64 29.15 14.39
N PHE A 41 -27.74 28.20 14.66
CA PHE A 41 -27.99 27.10 15.58
C PHE A 41 -28.31 27.57 16.99
N ASP A 42 -27.53 28.50 17.53
CA ASP A 42 -27.73 29.04 18.87
C ASP A 42 -29.08 29.78 18.97
N GLU A 43 -29.49 30.51 17.93
CA GLU A 43 -30.81 31.19 17.80
C GLU A 43 -32.01 30.22 17.73
N MET A 44 -31.81 28.94 17.38
CA MET A 44 -32.91 27.98 17.23
C MET A 44 -33.64 27.75 18.56
N PRO A 45 -34.97 28.01 18.62
CA PRO A 45 -35.77 27.82 19.84
C PRO A 45 -35.85 26.36 20.29
N VAL A 46 -35.90 25.43 19.33
CA VAL A 46 -35.90 23.99 19.55
C VAL A 46 -34.89 23.38 18.57
N LYS A 47 -33.97 22.58 19.09
CA LYS A 47 -32.93 21.88 18.32
C LYS A 47 -33.32 20.41 18.23
N ASP A 48 -33.73 19.98 17.04
CA ASP A 48 -34.02 18.57 16.77
C ASP A 48 -32.74 17.80 16.41
N GLY A 49 -32.84 16.47 16.29
CA GLY A 49 -31.69 15.62 15.94
C GLY A 49 -31.04 15.99 14.61
N ILE A 50 -31.82 16.48 13.64
CA ILE A 50 -31.30 16.89 12.33
C ILE A 50 -30.41 18.14 12.48
N ALA A 51 -30.81 19.12 13.28
CA ALA A 51 -30.03 20.31 13.54
C ALA A 51 -28.69 19.97 14.22
N TRP A 52 -28.72 19.10 15.25
CA TRP A 52 -27.51 18.61 15.92
C TRP A 52 -26.57 17.89 14.96
N ASN A 53 -27.09 16.92 14.21
CA ASN A 53 -26.29 16.15 13.25
C ASN A 53 -25.70 17.04 12.14
N THR A 54 -26.46 18.03 11.66
CA THR A 54 -25.97 19.01 10.67
C THR A 54 -24.79 19.81 11.21
N MET A 55 -24.86 20.29 12.46
CA MET A 55 -23.74 21.02 13.07
C MET A 55 -22.51 20.14 13.27
N ILE A 56 -22.70 18.93 13.80
CA ILE A 56 -21.60 17.97 14.02
C ILE A 56 -20.93 17.63 12.68
N ALA A 57 -21.71 17.33 11.63
CA ALA A 57 -21.20 17.06 10.29
C ALA A 57 -20.44 18.27 9.70
N GLY A 58 -20.89 19.49 9.98
CA GLY A 58 -20.21 20.73 9.60
C GLY A 58 -18.81 20.84 10.21
N TYR A 59 -18.70 20.66 11.53
CA TYR A 59 -17.41 20.72 12.24
C TYR A 59 -16.48 19.56 11.86
N VAL A 60 -17.02 18.35 11.68
CA VAL A 60 -16.25 17.20 11.16
C VAL A 60 -15.64 17.52 9.80
N ARG A 61 -16.40 18.15 8.89
CA ARG A 61 -15.92 18.46 7.53
C ARG A 61 -14.78 19.48 7.50
N ILE A 62 -14.75 20.43 8.44
CA ILE A 62 -13.63 21.37 8.57
C ILE A 62 -12.47 20.82 9.42
N GLY A 63 -12.61 19.61 9.97
CA GLY A 63 -11.56 18.92 10.73
C GLY A 63 -11.51 19.27 12.22
N ASP A 64 -12.44 20.06 12.74
CA ASP A 64 -12.49 20.42 14.17
C ASP A 64 -13.27 19.36 14.97
N ILE A 65 -12.58 18.24 15.23
CA ILE A 65 -13.15 17.10 15.95
C ILE A 65 -13.43 17.43 17.42
N GLY A 66 -12.70 18.38 18.01
CA GLY A 66 -12.91 18.80 19.40
C GLY A 66 -14.28 19.45 19.59
N VAL A 67 -14.61 20.42 18.73
CA VAL A 67 -15.93 21.07 18.77
C VAL A 67 -17.04 20.10 18.36
N ALA A 68 -16.81 19.25 17.36
CA ALA A 68 -17.76 18.22 16.97
C ALA A 68 -18.09 17.26 18.15
N ARG A 69 -17.08 16.88 18.95
CA ARG A 69 -17.27 16.04 20.14
C ARG A 69 -18.05 16.77 21.24
N SER A 70 -17.76 18.04 21.52
CA SER A 70 -18.53 18.82 22.50
C SER A 70 -20.01 18.90 22.13
N LEU A 71 -20.31 19.22 20.87
CA LEU A 71 -21.69 19.27 20.38
C LEU A 71 -22.37 17.91 20.42
N PHE A 72 -21.63 16.84 20.12
CA PHE A 72 -22.13 15.48 20.27
C PHE A 72 -22.53 15.20 21.72
N ASP A 73 -21.65 15.49 22.70
CA ASP A 73 -21.91 15.24 24.11
C ASP A 73 -23.14 16.04 24.61
N GLU A 74 -23.28 17.30 24.19
CA GLU A 74 -24.42 18.19 24.49
C GLU A 74 -25.76 17.76 23.85
N ALA A 75 -25.72 17.06 22.71
CA ALA A 75 -26.92 16.72 21.96
C ALA A 75 -27.89 15.84 22.77
N SER A 76 -29.13 16.33 22.92
CA SER A 76 -30.23 15.59 23.54
C SER A 76 -30.79 14.57 22.55
N GLY A 77 -30.63 13.26 22.82
CA GLY A 77 -31.14 12.22 21.92
C GLY A 77 -30.23 12.01 20.71
N LYS A 78 -29.16 11.24 20.91
CA LYS A 78 -28.20 10.86 19.87
C LYS A 78 -28.73 9.64 19.12
N ASP A 79 -28.94 9.77 17.82
CA ASP A 79 -29.29 8.66 16.95
C ASP A 79 -28.04 8.03 16.32
N LEU A 80 -28.19 6.88 15.66
CA LEU A 80 -27.06 6.16 15.07
C LEU A 80 -26.34 6.98 13.97
N LEU A 81 -27.06 7.85 13.28
CA LEU A 81 -26.47 8.77 12.30
C LEU A 81 -25.51 9.76 12.96
N THR A 82 -25.88 10.31 14.11
CA THR A 82 -25.04 11.23 14.89
C THR A 82 -23.75 10.54 15.35
N TYR A 83 -23.84 9.27 15.79
CA TYR A 83 -22.65 8.46 16.10
C TYR A 83 -21.79 8.19 14.86
N ASN A 84 -22.38 7.73 13.76
CA ASN A 84 -21.64 7.41 12.53
C ASN A 84 -20.94 8.64 11.93
N THR A 85 -21.55 9.83 12.02
CA THR A 85 -20.95 11.10 11.58
C THR A 85 -19.69 11.43 12.38
N LEU A 86 -19.75 11.34 13.71
CA LEU A 86 -18.59 11.61 14.55
C LEU A 86 -17.51 10.53 14.39
N LEU A 87 -17.90 9.26 14.26
CA LEU A 87 -16.99 8.15 13.99
C LEU A 87 -16.20 8.35 12.68
N GLY A 88 -16.87 8.80 11.61
CA GLY A 88 -16.22 9.17 10.35
C GLY A 88 -15.25 10.35 10.51
N GLY A 89 -15.58 11.31 11.39
CA GLY A 89 -14.66 12.39 11.77
C GLY A 89 -13.40 11.89 12.47
N TYR A 90 -13.54 10.97 13.44
CA TYR A 90 -12.39 10.33 14.08
C TYR A 90 -11.53 9.56 13.08
N ALA A 91 -12.16 8.78 12.18
CA ALA A 91 -11.45 8.03 11.15
C ALA A 91 -10.59 8.92 10.23
N LYS A 92 -11.08 10.12 9.91
CA LYS A 92 -10.41 11.05 9.00
C LYS A 92 -9.39 11.97 9.67
N TYR A 93 -9.66 12.44 10.89
CA TYR A 93 -8.89 13.51 11.53
C TYR A 93 -8.46 13.20 12.98
N GLY A 94 -9.22 12.37 13.71
CA GLY A 94 -9.00 12.15 15.14
C GLY A 94 -8.03 11.02 15.48
N GLY A 95 -7.47 10.35 14.47
CA GLY A 95 -6.55 9.26 14.65
C GLY A 95 -7.23 7.92 14.95
N VAL A 96 -6.50 6.84 14.67
CA VAL A 96 -7.04 5.49 14.65
C VAL A 96 -7.45 4.96 16.04
N GLU A 97 -6.75 5.36 17.11
CA GLU A 97 -7.09 4.92 18.47
C GLU A 97 -8.41 5.53 18.96
N ALA A 98 -8.61 6.84 18.74
CA ALA A 98 -9.84 7.52 19.12
C ALA A 98 -11.06 6.94 18.38
N MET A 99 -10.90 6.59 17.10
CA MET A 99 -11.91 5.90 16.30
C MET A 99 -12.30 4.54 16.91
N ILE A 100 -11.31 3.70 17.24
CA ILE A 100 -11.56 2.36 17.82
C ILE A 100 -12.23 2.49 19.19
N GLN A 101 -11.74 3.41 20.04
CA GLN A 101 -12.33 3.66 21.34
C GLN A 101 -13.79 4.08 21.21
N PHE A 102 -14.08 5.09 20.38
CA PHE A 102 -15.43 5.59 20.19
C PHE A 102 -16.37 4.51 19.63
N PHE A 103 -15.90 3.69 18.69
CA PHE A 103 -16.66 2.55 18.18
C PHE A 103 -17.02 1.54 19.28
N ASN A 104 -16.10 1.28 20.22
CA ASN A 104 -16.35 0.38 21.33
C ASN A 104 -17.35 0.97 22.35
N GLU A 105 -17.43 2.30 22.47
CA GLU A 105 -18.43 3.01 23.29
C GLU A 105 -19.85 2.95 22.70
N MET A 106 -20.00 2.72 21.39
CA MET A 106 -21.31 2.61 20.74
C MET A 106 -22.11 1.39 21.23
N LEU A 107 -23.31 1.63 21.77
CA LEU A 107 -24.22 0.57 22.23
C LEU A 107 -24.91 -0.18 21.08
N VAL A 108 -25.21 0.54 20.00
CA VAL A 108 -25.82 0.01 18.77
C VAL A 108 -24.93 0.38 17.61
N ARG A 109 -24.72 -0.58 16.71
CA ARG A 109 -23.84 -0.44 15.53
C ARG A 109 -24.55 -1.02 14.32
N ASP A 110 -24.44 -0.34 13.19
CA ASP A 110 -24.89 -0.85 11.90
C ASP A 110 -23.70 -1.09 10.96
N VAL A 111 -24.01 -1.58 9.75
CA VAL A 111 -23.00 -1.83 8.72
C VAL A 111 -22.14 -0.60 8.43
N VAL A 112 -22.70 0.62 8.54
CA VAL A 112 -21.95 1.86 8.33
C VAL A 112 -20.92 2.08 9.44
N SER A 113 -21.28 1.84 10.72
CA SER A 113 -20.34 1.89 11.84
C SER A 113 -19.16 0.93 11.62
N TRP A 114 -19.44 -0.31 11.25
CA TRP A 114 -18.41 -1.33 10.98
C TRP A 114 -17.51 -0.96 9.81
N ASN A 115 -18.10 -0.53 8.69
CA ASN A 115 -17.36 -0.15 7.49
C ASN A 115 -16.42 1.03 7.73
N THR A 116 -16.86 2.00 8.53
CA THR A 116 -16.05 3.18 8.87
C THR A 116 -14.77 2.77 9.59
N VAL A 117 -14.88 1.91 10.60
CA VAL A 117 -13.71 1.47 11.38
C VAL A 117 -12.84 0.50 10.60
N ILE A 118 -13.44 -0.46 9.88
CA ILE A 118 -12.70 -1.38 9.01
C ILE A 118 -11.91 -0.60 7.97
N GLY A 119 -12.55 0.31 7.23
CA GLY A 119 -11.88 1.14 6.24
C GLY A 119 -10.79 2.02 6.84
N GLY A 120 -11.07 2.65 7.99
CA GLY A 120 -10.09 3.46 8.72
C GLY A 120 -8.86 2.65 9.17
N LEU A 121 -9.05 1.42 9.66
CA LEU A 121 -7.95 0.52 10.03
C LEU A 121 -7.09 0.15 8.82
N VAL A 122 -7.71 -0.17 7.68
CA VAL A 122 -7.02 -0.52 6.42
C VAL A 122 -6.23 0.66 5.88
N GLN A 123 -6.79 1.87 5.91
CA GLN A 123 -6.09 3.10 5.49
C GLN A 123 -4.87 3.40 6.38
N ASN A 124 -4.94 3.06 7.67
CA ASN A 124 -3.86 3.23 8.63
C ASN A 124 -2.91 2.01 8.72
N LYS A 125 -2.97 1.08 7.75
CA LYS A 125 -2.13 -0.13 7.67
C LYS A 125 -2.24 -1.06 8.89
N ARG A 126 -3.33 -0.98 9.66
CA ARG A 126 -3.64 -1.87 10.80
C ARG A 126 -4.47 -3.07 10.34
N THR A 127 -3.97 -3.76 9.33
CA THR A 127 -4.69 -4.81 8.60
C THR A 127 -5.12 -5.99 9.48
N ASN A 128 -4.26 -6.43 10.40
CA ASN A 128 -4.59 -7.55 11.31
C ASN A 128 -5.82 -7.22 12.17
N GLU A 129 -5.96 -5.98 12.61
CA GLU A 129 -7.10 -5.52 13.40
C GLU A 129 -8.35 -5.35 12.53
N ALA A 130 -8.21 -4.91 11.29
CA ALA A 130 -9.32 -4.85 10.34
C ALA A 130 -9.92 -6.25 10.08
N ILE A 131 -9.07 -7.26 9.87
CA ILE A 131 -9.49 -8.66 9.68
C ILE A 131 -10.15 -9.20 10.96
N ALA A 132 -9.57 -8.94 12.13
CA ALA A 132 -10.17 -9.33 13.41
C ALA A 132 -11.54 -8.68 13.64
N LEU A 133 -11.69 -7.41 13.27
CA LEU A 133 -12.94 -6.67 13.39
C LEU A 133 -14.00 -7.19 12.42
N PHE A 134 -13.61 -7.59 11.20
CA PHE A 134 -14.50 -8.26 10.25
C PHE A 134 -15.00 -9.61 10.77
N HIS A 135 -14.14 -10.43 11.38
CA HIS A 135 -14.58 -11.66 12.03
C HIS A 135 -15.53 -11.39 13.21
N ARG A 136 -15.30 -10.30 13.96
CA ARG A 136 -16.21 -9.86 15.03
C ARG A 136 -17.57 -9.45 14.47
N MET A 137 -17.61 -8.66 13.39
CA MET A 137 -18.84 -8.28 12.67
C MET A 137 -19.69 -9.51 12.31
N GLN A 138 -19.05 -10.56 11.80
CA GLN A 138 -19.71 -11.81 11.44
C GLN A 138 -20.23 -12.61 12.65
N ARG A 139 -19.45 -12.68 13.74
CA ARG A 139 -19.89 -13.31 15.00
C ARG A 139 -21.09 -12.59 15.60
N GLU A 140 -21.14 -11.26 15.46
CA GLU A 140 -22.28 -10.42 15.83
C GLU A 140 -23.43 -10.49 14.81
N LYS A 141 -23.33 -11.35 13.78
CA LYS A 141 -24.35 -11.60 12.75
C LYS A 141 -24.72 -10.36 11.93
N VAL A 142 -23.80 -9.40 11.82
CA VAL A 142 -23.97 -8.24 10.94
C VAL A 142 -23.47 -8.63 9.55
N MET A 143 -24.35 -8.58 8.55
CA MET A 143 -24.01 -8.98 7.19
C MET A 143 -23.09 -7.95 6.51
N PRO A 144 -21.91 -8.38 6.02
CA PRO A 144 -21.04 -7.53 5.21
C PRO A 144 -21.72 -7.09 3.91
N ASN A 145 -21.46 -5.86 3.48
CA ASN A 145 -21.86 -5.37 2.16
C ASN A 145 -20.63 -5.18 1.24
N SER A 146 -20.84 -4.72 0.00
CA SER A 146 -19.76 -4.51 -0.98
C SER A 146 -18.64 -3.62 -0.43
N VAL A 147 -18.97 -2.55 0.30
CA VAL A 147 -17.98 -1.66 0.93
C VAL A 147 -17.14 -2.39 1.98
N THR A 148 -17.76 -3.25 2.79
CA THR A 148 -17.02 -4.11 3.74
C THR A 148 -16.06 -5.04 3.00
N LEU A 149 -16.56 -5.73 1.96
CA LEU A 149 -15.81 -6.72 1.21
C LEU A 149 -14.60 -6.09 0.50
N VAL A 150 -14.80 -4.97 -0.19
CA VAL A 150 -13.71 -4.22 -0.86
C VAL A 150 -12.64 -3.80 0.15
N SER A 151 -13.05 -3.32 1.33
CA SER A 151 -12.12 -2.90 2.37
C SER A 151 -11.27 -4.06 2.88
N ILE A 152 -11.88 -5.21 3.17
CA ILE A 152 -11.15 -6.38 3.68
C ILE A 152 -10.34 -7.08 2.59
N LEU A 153 -10.82 -7.13 1.33
CA LEU A 153 -10.04 -7.62 0.21
C LEU A 153 -8.79 -6.75 -0.03
N SER A 154 -8.92 -5.43 0.05
CA SER A 154 -7.78 -4.50 0.04
C SER A 154 -6.83 -4.77 1.21
N ALA A 155 -7.36 -5.05 2.40
CA ALA A 155 -6.55 -5.42 3.56
C ALA A 155 -5.72 -6.69 3.26
N CYS A 156 -6.36 -7.74 2.75
CA CYS A 156 -5.71 -8.99 2.35
C CYS A 156 -4.63 -8.74 1.29
N ALA A 157 -4.93 -7.91 0.29
CA ALA A 157 -4.00 -7.49 -0.74
C ALA A 157 -2.77 -6.78 -0.13
N GLN A 158 -2.93 -5.93 0.88
CA GLN A 158 -1.81 -5.21 1.51
C GLN A 158 -0.84 -6.11 2.27
N VAL A 159 -1.32 -7.19 2.89
CA VAL A 159 -0.47 -8.11 3.69
C VAL A 159 -0.19 -9.45 3.01
N GLY A 160 -0.75 -9.67 1.82
CA GLY A 160 -0.62 -10.94 1.09
C GLY A 160 -1.36 -12.10 1.75
N ALA A 161 -2.50 -11.83 2.40
CA ALA A 161 -3.32 -12.84 3.09
C ALA A 161 -4.26 -13.56 2.09
N LEU A 162 -3.70 -14.52 1.36
CA LEU A 162 -4.39 -15.33 0.36
C LEU A 162 -5.45 -16.26 0.96
N ASP A 163 -5.20 -16.88 2.12
CA ASP A 163 -6.14 -17.81 2.76
C ASP A 163 -7.40 -17.05 3.17
N VAL A 164 -7.24 -15.92 3.86
CA VAL A 164 -8.35 -15.03 4.23
C VAL A 164 -9.06 -14.49 2.98
N GLY A 165 -8.32 -14.05 1.96
CA GLY A 165 -8.90 -13.56 0.70
C GLY A 165 -9.73 -14.62 -0.03
N THR A 166 -9.23 -15.86 -0.09
CA THR A 166 -9.93 -17.00 -0.70
C THR A 166 -11.17 -17.38 0.11
N TRP A 167 -11.09 -17.32 1.43
CA TRP A 167 -12.23 -17.53 2.30
C TRP A 167 -13.32 -16.48 2.07
N ILE A 168 -12.95 -15.20 1.87
CA ILE A 168 -13.90 -14.13 1.56
C ILE A 168 -14.55 -14.36 0.19
N HIS A 169 -13.80 -14.78 -0.82
CA HIS A 169 -14.36 -15.12 -2.12
C HIS A 169 -15.38 -16.25 -2.01
N ALA A 170 -15.05 -17.34 -1.30
CA ALA A 170 -15.99 -18.43 -1.04
C ALA A 170 -17.22 -17.96 -0.22
N PHE A 171 -17.05 -16.99 0.68
CA PHE A 171 -18.16 -16.37 1.41
C PHE A 171 -19.08 -15.58 0.47
N ILE A 172 -18.54 -14.83 -0.49
CA ILE A 172 -19.32 -14.11 -1.52
C ILE A 172 -20.18 -15.10 -2.30
N ASP A 173 -19.57 -16.17 -2.82
CA ASP A 173 -20.27 -17.20 -3.60
C ASP A 173 -21.37 -17.89 -2.79
N LYS A 174 -21.03 -18.32 -1.56
CA LYS A 174 -21.96 -19.05 -0.68
C LYS A 174 -23.18 -18.22 -0.30
N ASN A 175 -23.01 -16.92 -0.12
CA ASN A 175 -24.10 -16.01 0.24
C ASN A 175 -24.78 -15.36 -0.97
N GLN A 176 -24.39 -15.74 -2.20
CA GLN A 176 -24.92 -15.19 -3.45
C GLN A 176 -24.85 -13.65 -3.47
N ILE A 177 -23.76 -13.10 -2.93
CA ILE A 177 -23.52 -11.67 -2.99
C ILE A 177 -23.12 -11.34 -4.42
N ASP A 178 -23.79 -10.37 -5.03
CA ASP A 178 -23.54 -9.99 -6.41
C ASP A 178 -22.09 -9.52 -6.59
N LEU A 179 -21.40 -10.12 -7.55
CA LEU A 179 -20.05 -9.72 -7.95
C LEU A 179 -20.16 -8.52 -8.89
N ASP A 180 -20.54 -7.39 -8.30
CA ASP A 180 -20.50 -6.12 -9.01
C ASP A 180 -19.05 -5.79 -9.44
N MET A 181 -18.92 -4.84 -10.36
CA MET A 181 -17.62 -4.48 -10.92
C MET A 181 -16.60 -4.05 -9.87
N ILE A 182 -17.06 -3.48 -8.75
CA ILE A 182 -16.20 -2.98 -7.67
C ILE A 182 -15.65 -4.16 -6.86
N VAL A 183 -16.50 -5.11 -6.47
CA VAL A 183 -16.11 -6.31 -5.73
C VAL A 183 -15.26 -7.23 -6.61
N GLY A 184 -15.64 -7.42 -7.87
CA GLY A 184 -14.87 -8.21 -8.85
C GLY A 184 -13.46 -7.66 -9.03
N THR A 185 -13.32 -6.35 -9.23
CA THR A 185 -12.01 -5.69 -9.35
C THR A 185 -11.19 -5.82 -8.06
N ALA A 186 -11.82 -5.72 -6.89
CA ALA A 186 -11.14 -5.91 -5.61
C ALA A 186 -10.63 -7.36 -5.42
N LEU A 187 -11.35 -8.37 -5.91
CA LEU A 187 -10.89 -9.76 -5.91
C LEU A 187 -9.69 -9.95 -6.85
N VAL A 188 -9.75 -9.38 -8.05
CA VAL A 188 -8.65 -9.38 -9.02
C VAL A 188 -7.39 -8.76 -8.40
N ASP A 189 -7.50 -7.57 -7.79
CA ASP A 189 -6.38 -6.90 -7.13
C ASP A 189 -5.82 -7.74 -5.97
N MET A 190 -6.70 -8.30 -5.13
CA MET A 190 -6.32 -9.14 -4.01
C MET A 190 -5.54 -10.38 -4.46
N TYR A 191 -6.06 -11.16 -5.41
CA TYR A 191 -5.37 -12.35 -5.91
C TYR A 191 -4.04 -12.00 -6.58
N SER A 192 -4.00 -10.92 -7.37
CA SER A 192 -2.79 -10.43 -8.01
C SER A 192 -1.70 -10.04 -6.99
N LYS A 193 -2.09 -9.30 -5.94
CA LYS A 193 -1.20 -8.87 -4.86
C LYS A 193 -0.93 -9.95 -3.80
N CYS A 194 -1.58 -11.10 -3.88
CA CYS A 194 -1.24 -12.31 -3.16
C CYS A 194 -0.39 -13.30 -3.99
N GLY A 195 -0.03 -12.95 -5.23
CA GLY A 195 0.78 -13.77 -6.13
C GLY A 195 0.06 -15.02 -6.66
N ALA A 196 -1.28 -14.99 -6.71
CA ALA A 196 -2.15 -16.04 -7.22
C ALA A 196 -2.82 -15.60 -8.53
N LEU A 197 -2.00 -15.35 -9.56
CA LEU A 197 -2.47 -14.77 -10.83
C LEU A 197 -3.53 -15.61 -11.55
N ASP A 198 -3.45 -16.94 -11.47
CA ASP A 198 -4.46 -17.81 -12.10
C ASP A 198 -5.85 -17.57 -11.49
N CYS A 199 -5.91 -17.34 -10.17
CA CYS A 199 -7.15 -16.98 -9.48
C CYS A 199 -7.61 -15.57 -9.83
N ALA A 200 -6.67 -14.63 -10.02
CA ALA A 200 -7.00 -13.26 -10.45
C ALA A 200 -7.61 -13.28 -11.85
N LEU A 201 -7.03 -14.04 -12.78
CA LEU A 201 -7.54 -14.21 -14.14
C LEU A 201 -8.92 -14.87 -14.13
N SER A 202 -9.11 -15.93 -13.35
CA SER A 202 -10.41 -16.58 -13.20
C SER A 202 -11.48 -15.62 -12.64
N ALA A 203 -11.13 -14.80 -11.65
CA ALA A 203 -12.03 -13.78 -11.11
C ALA A 203 -12.32 -12.66 -12.12
N PHE A 204 -11.35 -12.28 -12.95
CA PHE A 204 -11.56 -11.32 -14.04
C PHE A 204 -12.48 -11.90 -15.12
N ASP A 205 -12.26 -13.14 -15.52
CA ASP A 205 -13.05 -13.83 -16.54
C ASP A 205 -14.49 -14.08 -16.09
N SER A 206 -14.75 -14.25 -14.80
CA SER A 206 -16.11 -14.41 -14.26
C SER A 206 -16.92 -13.11 -14.18
N MET A 207 -16.30 -11.93 -14.31
CA MET A 207 -17.01 -10.65 -14.31
C MET A 207 -17.89 -10.49 -15.55
N ALA A 208 -19.15 -10.13 -15.36
CA ALA A 208 -20.11 -9.91 -16.44
C ALA A 208 -19.78 -8.68 -17.30
N SER A 209 -19.17 -7.65 -16.69
CA SER A 209 -18.70 -6.44 -17.35
C SER A 209 -17.37 -6.00 -16.72
N ARG A 210 -16.47 -5.44 -17.53
CA ARG A 210 -15.11 -5.07 -17.13
C ARG A 210 -14.83 -3.65 -17.60
N ASP A 211 -14.67 -2.74 -16.67
CA ASP A 211 -14.26 -1.37 -16.96
C ASP A 211 -12.74 -1.23 -17.00
N VAL A 212 -12.28 -0.03 -17.32
CA VAL A 212 -10.86 0.31 -17.32
C VAL A 212 -10.14 -0.06 -16.02
N VAL A 213 -10.82 0.02 -14.87
CA VAL A 213 -10.24 -0.28 -13.56
C VAL A 213 -9.96 -1.78 -13.43
N ALA A 214 -10.88 -2.65 -13.87
CA ALA A 214 -10.68 -4.10 -13.89
C ALA A 214 -9.51 -4.51 -14.79
N TRP A 215 -9.43 -3.94 -16.00
CA TRP A 215 -8.32 -4.19 -16.93
C TRP A 215 -6.99 -3.72 -16.35
N ASN A 216 -6.95 -2.53 -15.75
CA ASN A 216 -5.77 -1.99 -15.09
C ASN A 216 -5.30 -2.88 -13.94
N ALA A 217 -6.22 -3.44 -13.16
CA ALA A 217 -5.88 -4.37 -12.07
C ALA A 217 -5.16 -5.62 -12.59
N MET A 218 -5.61 -6.21 -13.72
CA MET A 218 -4.94 -7.35 -14.34
C MET A 218 -3.58 -6.99 -14.96
N ILE A 219 -3.49 -5.88 -15.71
CA ILE A 219 -2.23 -5.41 -16.32
C ILE A 219 -1.17 -5.17 -15.23
N MET A 220 -1.53 -4.46 -14.16
CA MET A 220 -0.68 -4.27 -12.98
C MET A 220 -0.33 -5.60 -12.31
N GLY A 221 -1.29 -6.51 -12.19
CA GLY A 221 -1.08 -7.85 -11.65
C GLY A 221 0.01 -8.62 -12.39
N PHE A 222 -0.07 -8.69 -13.71
CA PHE A 222 0.96 -9.33 -14.55
C PHE A 222 2.31 -8.62 -14.43
N SER A 223 2.32 -7.29 -14.50
CA SER A 223 3.52 -6.44 -14.39
C SER A 223 4.29 -6.68 -13.09
N MET A 224 3.60 -6.63 -11.94
CA MET A 224 4.21 -6.87 -10.63
C MET A 224 4.69 -8.31 -10.46
N ASN A 225 4.07 -9.28 -11.14
CA ASN A 225 4.43 -10.69 -11.05
C ASN A 225 5.50 -11.13 -12.06
N GLY A 226 6.10 -10.19 -12.79
CA GLY A 226 7.15 -10.47 -13.77
C GLY A 226 6.66 -11.14 -15.04
N GLN A 227 5.36 -11.07 -15.33
CA GLN A 227 4.76 -11.57 -16.57
C GLN A 227 4.56 -10.42 -17.57
N SER A 228 5.63 -9.68 -17.88
CA SER A 228 5.55 -8.45 -18.68
C SER A 228 4.95 -8.66 -20.07
N LYS A 229 5.19 -9.82 -20.68
CA LYS A 229 4.57 -10.19 -21.97
C LYS A 229 3.04 -10.25 -21.85
N ASN A 230 2.53 -10.95 -20.84
CA ASN A 230 1.09 -11.05 -20.59
C ASN A 230 0.48 -9.68 -20.27
N ALA A 231 1.23 -8.79 -19.58
CA ALA A 231 0.76 -7.42 -19.33
C ALA A 231 0.58 -6.62 -20.63
N LEU A 232 1.53 -6.73 -21.58
CA LEU A 232 1.45 -6.10 -22.90
C LEU A 232 0.34 -6.71 -23.76
N GLU A 233 0.21 -8.04 -23.76
CA GLU A 233 -0.87 -8.74 -24.46
C GLU A 233 -2.25 -8.34 -23.91
N PHE A 234 -2.40 -8.16 -22.60
CA PHE A 234 -3.64 -7.67 -21.99
C PHE A 234 -3.93 -6.22 -22.35
N PHE A 235 -2.90 -5.38 -22.50
CA PHE A 235 -3.05 -4.02 -22.98
C PHE A 235 -3.57 -3.99 -24.43
N ASP A 236 -3.05 -4.85 -25.31
CA ASP A 236 -3.56 -4.98 -26.67
C ASP A 236 -5.00 -5.52 -26.70
N GLN A 237 -5.32 -6.54 -25.88
CA GLN A 237 -6.69 -7.03 -25.74
C GLN A 237 -7.66 -5.95 -25.24
N MET A 238 -7.25 -5.12 -24.28
CA MET A 238 -8.05 -4.00 -23.79
C MET A 238 -8.42 -3.04 -24.93
N ARG A 239 -7.47 -2.76 -25.84
CA ARG A 239 -7.68 -1.92 -27.03
C ARG A 239 -8.60 -2.59 -28.05
N ASP A 240 -8.42 -3.89 -28.27
CA ASP A 240 -9.26 -4.70 -29.17
C ASP A 240 -10.72 -4.76 -28.69
N HIS A 241 -10.93 -4.70 -27.36
CA HIS A 241 -12.24 -4.56 -26.73
C HIS A 241 -12.79 -3.12 -26.72
N TYR A 242 -12.11 -2.18 -27.39
CA TYR A 242 -12.47 -0.76 -27.45
C TYR A 242 -12.57 -0.07 -26.08
N ILE A 243 -11.87 -0.60 -25.07
CA ILE A 243 -11.76 0.05 -23.77
C ILE A 243 -10.60 1.04 -23.86
N LYS A 244 -10.90 2.33 -23.70
CA LYS A 244 -9.87 3.38 -23.82
C LYS A 244 -8.87 3.27 -22.66
N PRO A 245 -7.56 3.11 -22.94
CA PRO A 245 -6.52 3.23 -21.92
C PRO A 245 -6.59 4.56 -21.19
N ASP A 246 -6.31 4.53 -19.89
CA ASP A 246 -6.16 5.72 -19.07
C ASP A 246 -4.72 5.83 -18.52
N GLU A 247 -4.48 6.87 -17.73
CA GLU A 247 -3.19 7.13 -17.09
C GLU A 247 -2.72 5.94 -16.24
N VAL A 248 -3.64 5.23 -15.57
CA VAL A 248 -3.30 4.08 -14.72
C VAL A 248 -2.92 2.87 -15.58
N THR A 249 -3.56 2.70 -16.74
CA THR A 249 -3.17 1.69 -17.74
C THR A 249 -1.71 1.86 -18.13
N MET A 250 -1.32 3.10 -18.46
CA MET A 250 0.04 3.40 -18.95
C MET A 250 1.10 3.15 -17.88
N ILE A 251 0.81 3.43 -16.61
CA ILE A 251 1.71 3.07 -15.49
C ILE A 251 1.96 1.56 -15.46
N GLY A 252 0.92 0.73 -15.57
CA GLY A 252 1.08 -0.72 -15.52
C GLY A 252 1.91 -1.29 -16.65
N VAL A 253 1.69 -0.78 -17.86
CA VAL A 253 2.44 -1.16 -19.06
C VAL A 253 3.90 -0.70 -18.98
N LEU A 254 4.16 0.55 -18.59
CA LEU A 254 5.54 1.06 -18.42
C LEU A 254 6.29 0.33 -17.31
N CYS A 255 5.62 -0.01 -16.20
CA CYS A 255 6.19 -0.88 -15.16
C CYS A 255 6.54 -2.27 -15.70
N ALA A 256 5.72 -2.82 -16.61
CA ALA A 256 6.00 -4.11 -17.22
C ALA A 256 7.28 -4.05 -18.07
N CYS A 257 7.44 -2.98 -18.85
CA CYS A 257 8.67 -2.70 -19.59
C CYS A 257 9.87 -2.54 -18.64
N SER A 258 9.73 -1.75 -17.58
CA SER A 258 10.78 -1.55 -16.56
C SER A 258 11.23 -2.87 -15.93
N HIS A 259 10.30 -3.75 -15.56
CA HIS A 259 10.63 -5.03 -14.93
C HIS A 259 11.24 -6.07 -15.86
N ALA A 260 11.10 -5.89 -17.18
CA ALA A 260 11.65 -6.77 -18.22
C ALA A 260 12.85 -6.16 -18.97
N GLY A 261 13.17 -4.89 -18.73
CA GLY A 261 14.26 -4.19 -19.42
C GLY A 261 13.96 -3.87 -20.88
N LEU A 262 12.67 -3.72 -21.24
CA LEU A 262 12.22 -3.42 -22.60
C LEU A 262 12.28 -1.91 -22.87
N VAL A 263 13.49 -1.39 -23.03
CA VAL A 263 13.74 0.07 -23.14
C VAL A 263 13.08 0.67 -24.38
N ASN A 264 13.19 0.01 -25.54
CA ASN A 264 12.64 0.51 -26.79
C ASN A 264 11.11 0.55 -26.75
N GLU A 265 10.50 -0.55 -26.32
CA GLU A 265 9.05 -0.67 -26.17
C GLU A 265 8.54 0.32 -25.12
N GLY A 266 9.27 0.54 -24.02
CA GLY A 266 8.93 1.55 -23.02
C GLY A 266 8.89 2.97 -23.60
N TRP A 267 9.84 3.32 -24.47
CA TRP A 267 9.82 4.58 -25.20
C TRP A 267 8.66 4.68 -26.18
N GLU A 268 8.40 3.64 -26.98
CA GLU A 268 7.26 3.60 -27.91
C GLU A 268 5.93 3.84 -27.17
N ILE A 269 5.73 3.13 -26.06
CA ILE A 269 4.56 3.26 -25.20
C ILE A 269 4.47 4.66 -24.61
N PHE A 270 5.56 5.22 -24.09
CA PHE A 270 5.57 6.56 -23.51
C PHE A 270 5.20 7.64 -24.53
N HIS A 271 5.71 7.56 -25.76
CA HIS A 271 5.38 8.50 -26.82
C HIS A 271 3.93 8.33 -27.33
N SER A 272 3.44 7.09 -27.40
CA SER A 272 2.06 6.78 -27.83
C SER A 272 1.01 7.45 -26.92
N MET A 273 1.34 7.70 -25.65
CA MET A 273 0.46 8.40 -24.71
C MET A 273 -0.03 9.73 -25.29
N GLN A 274 0.88 10.57 -25.76
CA GLN A 274 0.54 11.89 -26.31
C GLN A 274 0.13 11.81 -27.79
N GLN A 275 0.80 10.96 -28.57
CA GLN A 275 0.64 10.94 -30.03
C GLN A 275 -0.63 10.22 -30.49
N GLU A 276 -1.03 9.16 -29.78
CA GLU A 276 -2.12 8.27 -30.20
C GLU A 276 -3.29 8.23 -29.22
N LEU A 277 -3.02 8.32 -27.91
CA LEU A 277 -4.03 8.09 -26.86
C LEU A 277 -4.62 9.38 -26.26
N ASP A 278 -4.02 10.54 -26.56
CA ASP A 278 -4.36 11.85 -25.97
C ASP A 278 -4.30 11.84 -24.43
N ILE A 279 -3.29 11.16 -23.88
CA ILE A 279 -3.00 11.06 -22.45
C ILE A 279 -1.78 11.92 -22.16
N ILE A 280 -1.94 12.88 -21.24
CA ILE A 280 -0.84 13.74 -20.78
C ILE A 280 0.00 12.97 -19.75
N PRO A 281 1.32 12.77 -19.97
CA PRO A 281 2.17 12.11 -19.01
C PRO A 281 2.19 12.84 -17.66
N LYS A 282 1.73 12.14 -16.63
CA LYS A 282 1.89 12.51 -15.21
C LYS A 282 3.19 12.00 -14.62
N ILE A 283 3.50 12.49 -13.42
CA ILE A 283 4.78 12.27 -12.75
C ILE A 283 5.12 10.80 -12.48
N GLU A 284 4.09 9.97 -12.33
CA GLU A 284 4.21 8.53 -12.16
C GLU A 284 4.79 7.87 -13.42
N HIS A 285 4.36 8.29 -14.61
CA HIS A 285 4.87 7.76 -15.89
C HIS A 285 6.34 8.11 -16.10
N TYR A 286 6.74 9.35 -15.78
CA TYR A 286 8.14 9.74 -15.79
C TYR A 286 8.96 8.90 -14.79
N GLY A 287 8.40 8.63 -13.61
CA GLY A 287 9.01 7.72 -12.63
C GLY A 287 9.23 6.31 -13.19
N CYS A 288 8.25 5.74 -13.91
CA CYS A 288 8.40 4.44 -14.57
C CYS A 288 9.51 4.44 -15.62
N MET A 289 9.62 5.50 -16.43
CA MET A 289 10.68 5.64 -17.44
C MET A 289 12.07 5.79 -16.83
N VAL A 290 12.20 6.58 -15.75
CA VAL A 290 13.47 6.71 -15.02
C VAL A 290 13.86 5.38 -14.36
N ASP A 291 12.90 4.62 -13.81
CA ASP A 291 13.16 3.28 -13.28
C ASP A 291 13.61 2.31 -14.39
N LEU A 292 12.98 2.35 -15.57
CA LEU A 292 13.35 1.55 -16.74
C LEU A 292 14.78 1.84 -17.22
N LEU A 293 15.09 3.11 -17.49
CA LEU A 293 16.43 3.55 -17.92
C LEU A 293 17.47 3.26 -16.84
N GLY A 294 17.11 3.52 -15.58
CA GLY A 294 17.95 3.27 -14.42
C GLY A 294 18.34 1.80 -14.28
N ARG A 295 17.38 0.87 -14.37
CA ARG A 295 17.64 -0.59 -14.34
C ARG A 295 18.43 -1.07 -15.54
N ALA A 296 18.27 -0.43 -16.70
CA ALA A 296 19.05 -0.71 -17.90
C ALA A 296 20.51 -0.20 -17.81
N GLY A 297 20.86 0.56 -16.77
CA GLY A 297 22.18 1.16 -16.60
C GLY A 297 22.41 2.44 -17.41
N LEU A 298 21.37 2.95 -18.08
CA LEU A 298 21.40 4.17 -18.89
C LEU A 298 21.23 5.41 -17.99
N LEU A 299 22.14 5.57 -17.01
CA LEU A 299 22.00 6.58 -15.96
C LEU A 299 22.08 8.02 -16.47
N ASP A 300 22.93 8.26 -17.47
CA ASP A 300 23.07 9.59 -18.08
C ASP A 300 21.78 9.96 -18.83
N GLU A 301 21.23 9.04 -19.63
CA GLU A 301 19.93 9.23 -20.29
C GLU A 301 18.79 9.42 -19.29
N ALA A 302 18.77 8.64 -18.20
CA ALA A 302 17.77 8.80 -17.14
C ALA A 302 17.87 10.19 -16.49
N TYR A 303 19.08 10.69 -16.27
CA TYR A 303 19.30 12.02 -15.71
C TYR A 303 18.88 13.12 -16.69
N GLU A 304 19.28 13.04 -17.96
CA GLU A 304 18.87 13.98 -19.00
C GLU A 304 17.35 14.00 -19.17
N PHE A 305 16.71 12.83 -19.11
CA PHE A 305 15.26 12.72 -19.17
C PHE A 305 14.58 13.47 -18.01
N ILE A 306 15.09 13.35 -16.78
CA ILE A 306 14.59 14.13 -15.63
C ILE A 306 14.72 15.64 -15.88
N GLN A 307 15.84 16.09 -16.44
CA GLN A 307 16.03 17.52 -16.77
C GLN A 307 15.06 18.01 -17.84
N SER A 308 14.65 17.13 -18.76
CA SER A 308 13.70 17.44 -19.83
C SER A 308 12.23 17.46 -19.39
N MET A 309 11.93 17.07 -18.15
CA MET A 309 10.56 16.98 -17.65
C MET A 309 9.85 18.35 -17.67
N PRO A 310 8.63 18.46 -18.21
CA PRO A 310 7.85 19.70 -18.17
C PRO A 310 7.24 19.98 -16.78
N ILE A 311 7.41 19.05 -15.84
CA ILE A 311 6.85 19.07 -14.49
C ILE A 311 7.95 18.88 -13.46
N THR A 312 7.80 19.49 -12.28
CA THR A 312 8.77 19.36 -11.19
C THR A 312 8.84 17.91 -10.71
N PRO A 313 10.02 17.26 -10.74
CA PRO A 313 10.16 15.88 -10.28
C PRO A 313 9.92 15.77 -8.76
N HIS A 314 9.23 14.72 -8.33
CA HIS A 314 8.98 14.43 -6.91
C HIS A 314 9.92 13.32 -6.41
N THR A 315 9.79 12.97 -5.14
CA THR A 315 10.63 11.98 -4.44
C THR A 315 10.75 10.64 -5.16
N GLY A 316 9.67 10.13 -5.77
CA GLY A 316 9.69 8.85 -6.46
C GLY A 316 10.64 8.80 -7.66
N VAL A 317 10.71 9.88 -8.45
CA VAL A 317 11.56 9.98 -9.64
C VAL A 317 13.04 10.01 -9.25
N TRP A 318 13.41 10.92 -8.34
CA TRP A 318 14.79 10.99 -7.84
C TRP A 318 15.19 9.75 -7.04
N GLY A 319 14.24 9.14 -6.33
CA GLY A 319 14.43 7.89 -5.62
C GLY A 319 14.74 6.71 -6.55
N ALA A 320 14.05 6.62 -7.69
CA ALA A 320 14.33 5.62 -8.73
C ALA A 320 15.76 5.79 -9.27
N LEU A 321 16.17 7.02 -9.61
CA LEU A 321 17.52 7.31 -10.06
C LEU A 321 18.58 6.98 -9.00
N LEU A 322 18.37 7.37 -7.74
CA LEU A 322 19.30 7.07 -6.64
C LEU A 322 19.47 5.55 -6.44
N ASN A 323 18.37 4.79 -6.53
CA ASN A 323 18.42 3.33 -6.45
C ASN A 323 19.18 2.72 -7.63
N ALA A 324 18.98 3.22 -8.85
CA ALA A 324 19.73 2.79 -10.02
C ALA A 324 21.24 3.08 -9.85
N CYS A 325 21.60 4.27 -9.36
CA CYS A 325 22.98 4.61 -9.04
C CYS A 325 23.60 3.69 -7.97
N LYS A 326 22.82 3.22 -6.98
CA LYS A 326 23.26 2.20 -6.02
C LYS A 326 23.63 0.89 -6.73
N VAL A 327 22.79 0.43 -7.65
CA VAL A 327 23.00 -0.83 -8.38
C VAL A 327 24.21 -0.75 -9.30
N HIS A 328 24.38 0.37 -10.02
CA HIS A 328 25.45 0.54 -11.02
C HIS A 328 26.72 1.21 -10.46
N GLY A 329 26.72 1.63 -9.18
CA GLY A 329 27.89 2.21 -8.52
C GLY A 329 28.26 3.64 -8.95
N ASN A 330 27.33 4.39 -9.56
CA ASN A 330 27.59 5.76 -10.02
C ASN A 330 27.37 6.77 -8.87
N VAL A 331 28.46 7.22 -8.25
CA VAL A 331 28.40 8.11 -7.08
C VAL A 331 28.02 9.54 -7.46
N ASP A 332 28.42 10.00 -8.64
CA ASP A 332 28.29 11.41 -9.01
C ASP A 332 26.83 11.79 -9.29
N ILE A 333 26.11 10.95 -10.04
CA ILE A 333 24.67 11.13 -10.27
C ILE A 333 23.89 10.89 -8.97
N ALA A 334 24.32 9.95 -8.11
CA ALA A 334 23.70 9.72 -6.81
C ALA A 334 23.78 10.97 -5.90
N GLU A 335 24.93 11.65 -5.88
CA GLU A 335 25.11 12.92 -5.14
C GLU A 335 24.21 14.03 -5.64
N TYR A 336 23.88 14.04 -6.93
CA TYR A 336 22.92 14.98 -7.48
C TYR A 336 21.48 14.62 -7.08
N ALA A 337 21.09 13.36 -7.22
CA ALA A 337 19.76 12.89 -6.85
C ALA A 337 19.45 13.11 -5.36
N ILE A 338 20.40 12.82 -4.47
CA ILE A 338 20.18 12.99 -3.02
C ILE A 338 20.03 14.45 -2.61
N LYS A 339 20.68 15.40 -3.29
CA LYS A 339 20.50 16.85 -3.02
C LYS A 339 19.07 17.29 -3.26
N HIS A 340 18.45 16.83 -4.35
CA HIS A 340 17.04 17.10 -4.63
C HIS A 340 16.11 16.38 -3.67
N LEU A 341 16.38 15.11 -3.34
CA LEU A 341 15.58 14.34 -2.38
C LEU A 341 15.55 14.99 -0.99
N VAL A 342 16.69 15.48 -0.50
CA VAL A 342 16.78 16.13 0.81
C VAL A 342 15.96 17.42 0.86
N VAL A 343 15.77 18.11 -0.26
CA VAL A 343 14.93 19.32 -0.34
C VAL A 343 13.45 18.96 -0.42
N LEU A 344 13.10 17.91 -1.16
CA LEU A 344 11.71 17.49 -1.40
C LEU A 344 11.09 16.75 -0.22
N ASP A 345 11.87 15.94 0.48
CA ASP A 345 11.41 15.13 1.61
C ASP A 345 12.52 14.97 2.63
N ILE A 346 12.45 15.84 3.64
CA ILE A 346 13.42 15.92 4.72
C ILE A 346 13.29 14.70 5.65
N GLU A 347 12.15 14.01 5.65
CA GLU A 347 11.74 13.01 6.64
C GLU A 347 11.98 11.55 6.19
N ASP A 348 12.02 11.25 4.88
CA ASP A 348 12.30 9.89 4.41
C ASP A 348 13.78 9.48 4.57
N GLY A 349 14.04 8.83 5.71
CA GLY A 349 15.34 8.25 6.04
C GLY A 349 15.85 7.15 5.11
N GLY A 350 14.99 6.60 4.25
CA GLY A 350 15.35 5.55 3.29
C GLY A 350 16.37 6.02 2.27
N TYR A 351 16.24 7.24 1.75
CA TYR A 351 17.16 7.79 0.74
C TYR A 351 18.53 8.09 1.33
N LEU A 352 18.59 8.66 2.54
CA LEU A 352 19.85 8.89 3.26
C LEU A 352 20.57 7.58 3.56
N THR A 353 19.83 6.54 3.95
CA THR A 353 20.38 5.18 4.13
C THR A 353 20.93 4.63 2.82
N THR A 354 20.23 4.84 1.71
CA THR A 354 20.67 4.41 0.38
C THR A 354 21.97 5.12 -0.03
N MET A 355 22.04 6.44 0.14
CA MET A 355 23.25 7.21 -0.16
C MET A 355 24.43 6.82 0.74
N SER A 356 24.17 6.58 2.02
CA SER A 356 25.15 6.04 2.97
C SER A 356 25.74 4.72 2.46
N ASN A 357 24.91 3.81 1.95
CA ASN A 357 25.39 2.55 1.35
C ASN A 357 26.23 2.79 0.08
N ILE A 358 25.85 3.75 -0.78
CA ILE A 358 26.63 4.11 -1.98
C ILE A 358 28.03 4.59 -1.58
N TYR A 359 28.13 5.48 -0.59
CA TYR A 359 29.42 5.96 -0.10
C TYR A 359 30.29 4.86 0.52
N ALA A 360 29.69 3.95 1.28
CA ALA A 360 30.40 2.81 1.84
C ALA A 360 30.97 1.89 0.74
N ASN A 361 30.17 1.56 -0.28
CA ASN A 361 30.60 0.74 -1.42
C ASN A 361 31.71 1.42 -2.24
N ALA A 362 31.69 2.75 -2.34
CA ALA A 362 32.71 3.53 -3.05
C ALA A 362 33.96 3.85 -2.19
N GLY A 363 34.01 3.43 -0.93
CA GLY A 363 35.10 3.74 0.00
C GLY A 363 35.23 5.23 0.39
N LYS A 364 34.17 6.04 0.20
CA LYS A 364 34.14 7.47 0.55
C LYS A 364 33.75 7.68 2.02
N TRP A 365 34.63 7.29 2.95
CA TRP A 365 34.35 7.27 4.40
C TRP A 365 34.04 8.63 5.02
N ASP A 366 34.66 9.72 4.54
CA ASP A 366 34.39 11.07 5.06
C ASP A 366 32.96 11.54 4.75
N ASN A 367 32.50 11.27 3.53
CA ASN A 367 31.13 11.60 3.12
C ASN A 367 30.11 10.71 3.84
N LEU A 368 30.47 9.44 4.09
CA LEU A 368 29.67 8.54 4.91
C LEU A 368 29.48 9.07 6.34
N ALA A 369 30.55 9.57 6.96
CA ALA A 369 30.49 10.14 8.31
C ALA A 369 29.54 11.34 8.37
N LYS A 370 29.65 12.28 7.42
CA LYS A 370 28.74 13.42 7.28
C LYS A 370 27.28 12.98 7.08
N MET A 371 27.05 11.97 6.25
CA MET A 371 25.70 11.45 6.02
C MET A 371 25.09 10.84 7.29
N ARG A 372 25.87 10.08 8.05
CA ARG A 372 25.44 9.50 9.33
C ARG A 372 25.15 10.57 10.39
N GLU A 373 25.90 11.67 10.37
CA GLU A 373 25.63 12.83 11.22
C GLU A 373 24.30 13.49 10.87
N LEU A 374 24.06 13.77 9.58
CA LEU A 374 22.79 14.30 9.10
C LEU A 374 21.60 13.39 9.46
N MET A 375 21.78 12.07 9.38
CA MET A 375 20.75 11.11 9.80
C MET A 375 20.44 11.23 11.31
N ARG A 376 21.45 11.44 12.16
CA ARG A 376 21.24 11.64 13.61
C ARG A 376 20.55 12.96 13.91
N GLU A 377 20.98 14.05 13.27
CA GLU A 377 20.40 15.38 13.44
C GLU A 377 18.90 15.40 13.08
N LYS A 378 18.54 14.70 12.01
CA LYS A 378 17.16 14.59 11.55
C LYS A 378 16.31 13.56 12.32
N GLY A 379 16.87 12.88 13.31
CA GLY A 379 16.16 11.82 14.04
C GLY A 379 15.72 10.65 13.15
N VAL A 380 16.44 10.41 12.06
CA VAL A 380 16.09 9.38 11.08
C VAL A 380 16.29 8.00 11.68
N ASN A 381 15.19 7.32 11.92
CA ASN A 381 15.18 5.91 12.30
C ASN A 381 15.08 5.05 11.04
N LYS A 382 16.05 4.16 10.82
CA LYS A 382 16.00 3.18 9.73
C LYS A 382 14.74 2.33 9.91
N LEU A 383 13.83 2.34 8.93
CA LEU A 383 12.68 1.45 8.93
C LEU A 383 13.18 0.00 9.08
N PRO A 384 12.75 -0.73 10.12
CA PRO A 384 13.17 -2.11 10.29
C PRO A 384 12.57 -2.97 9.17
N GLY A 385 13.40 -3.85 8.61
CA GLY A 385 12.92 -4.88 7.69
C GLY A 385 12.01 -5.86 8.42
N CYS A 386 10.80 -6.03 7.90
CA CYS A 386 9.81 -6.96 8.40
C CYS A 386 9.33 -7.85 7.24
N SER A 387 9.33 -9.15 7.46
CA SER A 387 8.74 -10.13 6.53
C SER A 387 7.56 -10.82 7.20
N SER A 388 6.51 -11.10 6.44
CA SER A 388 5.32 -11.76 6.91
C SER A 388 4.95 -12.95 6.03
N ILE A 389 4.32 -13.95 6.63
CA ILE A 389 3.82 -15.16 5.98
C ILE A 389 2.48 -15.50 6.60
N GLU A 390 1.50 -15.85 5.77
CA GLU A 390 0.21 -16.36 6.21
C GLU A 390 0.22 -17.89 6.19
N ILE A 391 -0.23 -18.50 7.28
CA ILE A 391 -0.43 -19.95 7.38
C ILE A 391 -1.74 -20.20 8.13
N ASN A 392 -2.67 -20.92 7.48
CA ASN A 392 -3.97 -21.27 8.06
C ASN A 392 -4.77 -20.04 8.50
N GLY A 393 -4.74 -18.97 7.70
CA GLY A 393 -5.42 -17.70 7.99
C GLY A 393 -4.82 -16.87 9.13
N VAL A 394 -3.63 -17.23 9.64
CA VAL A 394 -2.89 -16.45 10.64
C VAL A 394 -1.67 -15.84 9.99
N ILE A 395 -1.50 -14.52 10.15
CA ILE A 395 -0.33 -13.79 9.66
C ILE A 395 0.76 -13.82 10.74
N HIS A 396 1.92 -14.32 10.37
CA HIS A 396 3.12 -14.40 11.20
C HIS A 396 4.17 -13.40 10.70
N GLU A 397 4.60 -12.49 11.56
CA GLU A 397 5.56 -11.43 11.24
C GLU A 397 6.93 -11.69 11.88
N PHE A 398 8.00 -11.35 11.14
CA PHE A 398 9.39 -11.54 11.54
C PHE A 398 10.16 -10.22 11.35
N GLY A 399 10.72 -9.67 12.44
CA GLY A 399 11.48 -8.41 12.43
C GLY A 399 12.03 -8.01 13.81
N VAL A 400 12.84 -6.95 13.85
CA VAL A 400 13.68 -6.56 15.03
C VAL A 400 12.88 -6.16 16.28
N GLN A 401 11.64 -5.72 16.14
CA GLN A 401 10.82 -5.18 17.26
C GLN A 401 9.61 -6.05 17.62
N GLN A 402 9.51 -7.28 17.09
CA GLN A 402 8.33 -8.12 17.29
C GLN A 402 8.46 -9.10 18.47
N LYS A 403 7.30 -9.54 18.98
CA LYS A 403 7.22 -10.58 20.02
C LYS A 403 7.89 -11.87 19.55
N ILE A 404 8.54 -12.57 20.48
CA ILE A 404 9.17 -13.87 20.21
C ILE A 404 8.11 -14.84 19.68
N HIS A 405 8.38 -15.43 18.53
CA HIS A 405 7.46 -16.37 17.89
C HIS A 405 7.32 -17.64 18.76
N PRO A 406 6.10 -18.21 18.94
CA PRO A 406 5.91 -19.39 19.79
C PRO A 406 6.78 -20.60 19.40
N ARG A 407 7.11 -20.70 18.11
CA ARG A 407 7.96 -21.76 17.52
C ARG A 407 9.39 -21.31 17.21
N THR A 408 9.91 -20.29 17.89
CA THR A 408 11.25 -19.72 17.61
C THR A 408 12.36 -20.77 17.63
N LYS A 409 12.31 -21.74 18.56
CA LYS A 409 13.32 -22.81 18.63
C LYS A 409 13.39 -23.62 17.33
N GLU A 410 12.25 -24.10 16.85
CA GLU A 410 12.16 -24.87 15.60
C GLU A 410 12.64 -24.04 14.41
N ILE A 411 12.26 -22.76 14.36
CA ILE A 411 12.66 -21.83 13.29
C ILE A 411 14.18 -21.68 13.24
N TYR A 412 14.84 -21.49 14.38
CA TYR A 412 16.30 -21.39 14.41
C TYR A 412 17.00 -22.70 14.04
N GLU A 413 16.48 -23.86 14.47
CA GLU A 413 16.99 -25.16 14.03
C GLU A 413 16.89 -25.33 12.50
N MET A 414 15.79 -24.86 11.89
CA MET A 414 15.62 -24.89 10.43
C MET A 414 16.53 -23.88 9.72
N ILE A 415 16.76 -22.70 10.29
CA ILE A 415 17.74 -21.73 9.76
C ILE A 415 19.15 -22.33 9.77
N ASP A 416 19.53 -23.06 10.82
CA ASP A 416 20.81 -23.74 10.88
C ASP A 416 20.94 -24.81 9.80
N GLU A 417 19.87 -25.57 9.53
CA GLU A 417 19.83 -26.54 8.43
C GLU A 417 19.93 -25.85 7.06
N ILE A 418 19.13 -24.80 6.82
CA ILE A 418 19.21 -23.99 5.60
C ILE A 418 20.65 -23.48 5.41
N SER A 419 21.27 -22.96 6.46
CA SER A 419 22.64 -22.40 6.41
C SER A 419 23.67 -23.47 6.08
N LYS A 420 23.55 -24.69 6.63
CA LYS A 420 24.42 -25.83 6.27
C LYS A 420 24.25 -26.23 4.81
N GLN A 421 23.01 -26.29 4.33
CA GLN A 421 22.71 -26.67 2.95
C GLN A 421 23.17 -25.60 1.93
N LEU A 422 23.00 -24.32 2.26
CA LEU A 422 23.51 -23.20 1.46
C LEU A 422 25.04 -23.26 1.31
N ARG A 423 25.77 -23.51 2.41
CA ARG A 423 27.23 -23.68 2.37
C ARG A 423 27.66 -24.86 1.50
N ARG A 424 26.97 -26.01 1.60
CA ARG A 424 27.25 -27.19 0.76
C ARG A 424 26.98 -26.94 -0.72
N ALA A 425 26.01 -26.09 -1.04
CA ALA A 425 25.69 -25.69 -2.40
C ALA A 425 26.60 -24.56 -2.93
N GLY A 426 27.59 -24.09 -2.14
CA GLY A 426 28.54 -23.06 -2.56
C GLY A 426 27.99 -21.64 -2.50
N HIS A 427 26.93 -21.36 -1.71
CA HIS A 427 26.45 -19.99 -1.51
C HIS A 427 27.51 -19.15 -0.80
N ILE A 428 27.91 -18.04 -1.42
CA ILE A 428 28.81 -17.05 -0.83
C ILE A 428 27.97 -15.86 -0.38
N ALA A 429 27.99 -15.56 0.91
CA ALA A 429 27.21 -14.47 1.46
C ALA A 429 27.76 -13.10 1.00
N SER A 430 26.90 -12.22 0.52
CA SER A 430 27.31 -10.88 0.07
C SER A 430 27.59 -9.98 1.27
N LYS A 431 28.86 -9.87 1.67
CA LYS A 431 29.31 -9.07 2.83
C LYS A 431 29.08 -7.56 2.67
N THR A 432 28.84 -7.09 1.43
CA THR A 432 28.49 -5.70 1.09
C THR A 432 27.13 -5.22 1.62
N GLU A 433 26.36 -6.06 2.32
CA GLU A 433 25.03 -5.67 2.84
C GLU A 433 24.99 -5.52 4.38
N VAL A 434 26.08 -5.84 5.10
CA VAL A 434 26.18 -5.71 6.56
C VAL A 434 27.32 -4.76 6.96
N PHE A 435 26.98 -3.53 7.30
CA PHE A 435 27.94 -2.43 7.55
C PHE A 435 28.09 -2.03 9.02
N PHE A 436 27.87 -2.96 9.96
CA PHE A 436 28.34 -2.76 11.32
C PHE A 436 29.86 -2.99 11.39
N ASP A 437 30.54 -2.34 12.33
CA ASP A 437 31.94 -2.63 12.73
C ASP A 437 32.03 -4.00 13.43
N LEU A 438 31.51 -5.03 12.77
CA LEU A 438 31.52 -6.42 13.21
C LEU A 438 32.54 -7.19 12.39
N GLU A 439 33.11 -8.22 12.99
CA GLU A 439 34.00 -9.15 12.30
C GLU A 439 33.24 -9.87 11.17
N ASP A 440 33.96 -10.31 10.13
CA ASP A 440 33.37 -10.91 8.93
C ASP A 440 32.44 -12.10 9.23
N GLU A 441 32.73 -12.88 10.28
CA GLU A 441 31.89 -13.99 10.73
C GLU A 441 30.58 -13.54 11.37
N GLU A 442 30.55 -12.39 12.03
CA GLU A 442 29.36 -11.83 12.66
C GLU A 442 28.43 -11.18 11.63
N LYS A 443 29.01 -10.61 10.57
CA LYS A 443 28.28 -10.12 9.39
C LYS A 443 27.56 -11.25 8.67
N GLU A 444 28.24 -12.37 8.45
CA GLU A 444 27.63 -13.56 7.85
C GLU A 444 26.51 -14.13 8.72
N LYS A 445 26.71 -14.20 10.06
CA LYS A 445 25.66 -14.62 10.99
C LYS A 445 24.43 -13.71 10.89
N ALA A 446 24.60 -12.39 10.87
CA ALA A 446 23.47 -11.45 10.76
C ALA A 446 22.63 -11.65 9.49
N LEU A 447 23.26 -11.98 8.35
CA LEU A 447 22.57 -12.25 7.07
C LEU A 447 21.66 -13.48 7.13
N PHE A 448 22.00 -14.50 7.93
CA PHE A 448 21.16 -15.71 8.05
C PHE A 448 19.86 -15.46 8.80
N TYR A 449 19.84 -14.46 9.69
CA TYR A 449 18.67 -14.08 10.48
C TYR A 449 17.86 -12.94 9.86
N HIS A 450 18.08 -12.64 8.58
CA HIS A 450 17.18 -11.74 7.84
C HIS A 450 15.74 -12.27 7.90
N SER A 451 14.80 -11.34 8.08
CA SER A 451 13.37 -11.63 8.25
C SER A 451 12.79 -12.57 7.18
N GLU A 452 13.30 -12.47 5.95
CA GLU A 452 12.90 -13.24 4.79
C GLU A 452 13.23 -14.73 5.00
N LYS A 453 14.45 -15.01 5.44
CA LYS A 453 14.92 -16.38 5.72
C LYS A 453 14.17 -16.96 6.91
N LEU A 454 13.90 -16.17 7.95
CA LEU A 454 13.08 -16.58 9.10
C LEU A 454 11.66 -16.97 8.68
N ALA A 455 11.02 -16.13 7.85
CA ALA A 455 9.68 -16.42 7.33
C ALA A 455 9.67 -17.69 6.46
N ILE A 456 10.68 -17.89 5.61
CA ILE A 456 10.81 -19.09 4.79
C ILE A 456 11.09 -20.33 5.62
N ALA A 457 11.97 -20.24 6.63
CA ALA A 457 12.24 -21.34 7.56
C ALA A 457 10.97 -21.76 8.29
N PHE A 458 10.19 -20.80 8.79
CA PHE A 458 8.89 -21.08 9.37
C PHE A 458 7.94 -21.72 8.35
N GLY A 459 7.86 -21.20 7.12
CA GLY A 459 7.06 -21.78 6.04
C GLY A 459 7.44 -23.23 5.72
N LEU A 460 8.73 -23.58 5.71
CA LEU A 460 9.22 -24.94 5.48
C LEU A 460 8.83 -25.90 6.60
N ILE A 461 8.75 -25.41 7.84
CA ILE A 461 8.37 -26.21 9.00
C ILE A 461 6.85 -26.39 9.10
N ALA A 462 6.10 -25.33 8.78
CA ALA A 462 4.67 -25.24 9.06
C ALA A 462 3.77 -25.67 7.88
N THR A 463 4.33 -25.98 6.72
CA THR A 463 3.55 -26.39 5.54
C THR A 463 4.07 -27.68 4.91
N ASP A 464 3.15 -28.46 4.34
CA ASP A 464 3.47 -29.74 3.70
C ASP A 464 4.35 -29.59 2.46
N LYS A 465 5.15 -30.64 2.17
CA LYS A 465 6.00 -30.69 0.97
C LYS A 465 5.16 -30.45 -0.29
N GLY A 466 5.59 -29.50 -1.11
CA GLY A 466 4.92 -29.13 -2.37
C GLY A 466 3.99 -27.92 -2.27
N MET A 467 3.58 -27.48 -1.07
CA MET A 467 2.83 -26.23 -0.94
C MET A 467 3.67 -25.02 -1.38
N THR A 468 3.04 -23.93 -1.80
CA THR A 468 3.77 -22.69 -2.10
C THR A 468 4.03 -21.91 -0.82
N ILE A 469 5.27 -21.45 -0.61
CA ILE A 469 5.60 -20.54 0.50
C ILE A 469 5.45 -19.12 -0.01
N ARG A 470 4.60 -18.30 0.62
CA ARG A 470 4.37 -16.90 0.23
C ARG A 470 4.87 -15.98 1.32
N VAL A 471 5.77 -15.07 0.97
CA VAL A 471 6.35 -14.11 1.91
C VAL A 471 6.14 -12.69 1.38
N VAL A 472 5.71 -11.79 2.26
CA VAL A 472 5.61 -10.36 1.96
C VAL A 472 6.67 -9.61 2.76
N LYS A 473 7.48 -8.82 2.08
CA LYS A 473 8.52 -7.97 2.65
C LYS A 473 8.13 -6.49 2.49
N ASN A 474 8.29 -5.71 3.55
CA ASN A 474 7.99 -4.27 3.56
C ASN A 474 9.05 -3.40 2.84
N LEU A 475 10.26 -3.94 2.66
CA LEU A 475 11.39 -3.33 1.96
C LEU A 475 11.72 -4.12 0.70
N ARG A 476 12.63 -3.61 -0.13
CA ARG A 476 13.21 -4.39 -1.23
C ARG A 476 14.05 -5.53 -0.65
N VAL A 477 13.95 -6.73 -1.24
CA VAL A 477 14.77 -7.89 -0.84
C VAL A 477 16.24 -7.56 -1.11
N CYS A 478 17.18 -8.01 -0.26
CA CYS A 478 18.61 -7.79 -0.52
C CYS A 478 19.19 -8.86 -1.47
N ILE A 479 20.33 -8.56 -2.10
CA ILE A 479 20.98 -9.44 -3.08
C ILE A 479 21.33 -10.82 -2.48
N ASP A 480 21.79 -10.84 -1.23
CA ASP A 480 22.10 -12.08 -0.52
C ASP A 480 20.84 -12.93 -0.30
N CYS A 481 19.75 -12.33 0.20
CA CYS A 481 18.50 -13.04 0.40
C CYS A 481 17.93 -13.55 -0.93
N HIS A 482 17.92 -12.73 -1.98
CA HIS A 482 17.47 -13.16 -3.31
C HIS A 482 18.26 -14.39 -3.80
N SER A 483 19.59 -14.36 -3.68
CA SER A 483 20.48 -15.46 -4.09
C SER A 483 20.30 -16.72 -3.23
N ALA A 484 20.17 -16.55 -1.92
CA ALA A 484 19.92 -17.66 -1.01
C ALA A 484 18.57 -18.32 -1.29
N ILE A 485 17.51 -17.53 -1.52
CA ILE A 485 16.15 -18.05 -1.75
C ILE A 485 16.08 -18.86 -3.06
N LYS A 486 16.80 -18.45 -4.12
CA LYS A 486 16.98 -19.29 -5.32
C LYS A 486 17.47 -20.69 -4.92
N ILE A 487 18.57 -20.77 -4.18
CA ILE A 487 19.16 -22.05 -3.79
C ILE A 487 18.22 -22.84 -2.86
N ILE A 488 17.57 -22.18 -1.90
CA ILE A 488 16.57 -22.80 -1.01
C ILE A 488 15.43 -23.42 -1.82
N SER A 489 14.90 -22.71 -2.82
CA SER A 489 13.81 -23.23 -3.68
C SER A 489 14.20 -24.55 -4.37
N LYS A 490 15.48 -24.68 -4.77
CA LYS A 490 16.03 -25.90 -5.40
C LYS A 490 16.24 -27.02 -4.39
N ILE A 491 16.88 -26.73 -3.26
CA ILE A 491 17.26 -27.74 -2.25
C ILE A 491 16.03 -28.36 -1.60
N PHE A 492 15.05 -27.53 -1.24
CA PHE A 492 13.84 -27.97 -0.56
C PHE A 492 12.71 -28.33 -1.53
N ASN A 493 12.93 -28.18 -2.85
CA ASN A 493 11.93 -28.41 -3.90
C ASN A 493 10.59 -27.71 -3.61
N ARG A 494 10.67 -26.39 -3.39
CA ARG A 494 9.51 -25.54 -3.08
C ARG A 494 9.41 -24.39 -4.07
N LEU A 495 8.19 -24.07 -4.49
CA LEU A 495 7.88 -22.76 -5.04
C LEU A 495 7.84 -21.77 -3.87
N ILE A 496 8.70 -20.76 -3.92
CA ILE A 496 8.74 -19.68 -2.93
C ILE A 496 8.42 -18.39 -3.67
N VAL A 497 7.35 -17.72 -3.26
CA VAL A 497 6.90 -16.45 -3.84
C VAL A 497 7.19 -15.37 -2.81
N VAL A 498 8.06 -14.43 -3.15
CA VAL A 498 8.36 -13.29 -2.28
C VAL A 498 7.92 -12.01 -2.95
N ARG A 499 7.00 -11.29 -2.31
CA ARG A 499 6.60 -9.95 -2.72
C ARG A 499 7.39 -8.93 -1.92
N ASP A 500 8.13 -8.08 -2.61
CA ASP A 500 8.80 -6.93 -2.00
C ASP A 500 8.03 -5.63 -2.32
N ARG A 501 8.61 -4.46 -1.98
CA ARG A 501 7.97 -3.16 -2.23
C ARG A 501 7.74 -2.86 -3.72
N SER A 502 8.49 -3.51 -4.62
CA SER A 502 8.51 -3.23 -6.05
C SER A 502 7.81 -4.30 -6.90
N ARG A 503 8.01 -5.58 -6.59
CA ARG A 503 7.52 -6.70 -7.42
C ARG A 503 7.47 -8.02 -6.66
N PHE A 504 6.98 -9.04 -7.32
CA PHE A 504 7.14 -10.42 -6.92
C PHE A 504 8.37 -11.05 -7.52
N HIS A 505 8.94 -11.95 -6.74
CA HIS A 505 10.02 -12.85 -7.07
C HIS A 505 9.48 -14.27 -6.90
N HIS A 506 9.29 -14.98 -8.01
CA HIS A 506 8.85 -16.37 -8.00
C HIS A 506 10.07 -17.28 -8.13
N PHE A 507 10.49 -17.86 -7.01
CA PHE A 507 11.65 -18.73 -6.93
C PHE A 507 11.25 -20.19 -7.11
N LYS A 508 11.78 -20.82 -8.16
CA LYS A 508 11.53 -22.23 -8.49
C LYS A 508 12.80 -22.85 -9.05
N ASN A 509 13.16 -24.03 -8.53
CA ASN A 509 14.26 -24.85 -9.04
C ASN A 509 15.61 -24.11 -9.17
N GLY A 510 15.90 -23.12 -8.32
CA GLY A 510 17.16 -22.37 -8.37
C GLY A 510 17.12 -21.12 -9.25
N SER A 511 15.97 -20.80 -9.84
CA SER A 511 15.76 -19.62 -10.68
C SER A 511 14.72 -18.69 -10.06
N CYS A 512 14.75 -17.42 -10.44
CA CYS A 512 13.73 -16.43 -10.08
C CYS A 512 13.08 -15.86 -11.35
N SER A 513 11.78 -15.56 -11.30
CA SER A 513 11.04 -14.93 -12.41
C SER A 513 11.58 -13.58 -12.86
N CYS A 514 12.40 -12.89 -12.05
CA CYS A 514 13.03 -11.64 -12.46
C CYS A 514 14.25 -11.83 -13.38
N GLY A 515 14.76 -13.05 -13.56
CA GLY A 515 15.97 -13.30 -14.36
C GLY A 515 17.22 -12.60 -13.83
N ASP A 516 17.27 -12.30 -12.52
CA ASP A 516 18.29 -11.46 -11.87
C ASP A 516 18.34 -9.99 -12.36
N TYR A 517 17.29 -9.56 -13.07
CA TYR A 517 17.05 -8.17 -13.47
C TYR A 517 15.97 -7.55 -12.58
N TRP A 518 16.37 -6.94 -11.47
CA TRP A 518 15.44 -6.36 -10.51
C TRP A 518 15.98 -5.18 -9.74
#